data_AF-A6GZU0-F1
#
_entry.id   AF-A6GZU0-F1
#
_cell.length_a   1.000
_cell.length_b   1.000
_cell.length_c   1.000
_cell.angle_alpha   90.00
_cell.angle_beta   90.00
_cell.angle_gamma   90.00
#
_symmetry.space_group_name_H-M   'P 1'
#
loop_
_entity.id
_entity.type
_entity.pdbx_description
1 polymer ?
#
loop_
_entity_poly.entity_id
_entity_poly.type
_entity_poly.pdbx_seq_one_letter_code
_entity_poly.pdbx_strand_id
1 'polypeptide(L)'
;MEELQENDELDAYIDSLITTEYVKLIEGDIGLCTCQLFKNDLTKGKGAVPFASGVFVFLGNEFYLLTASHVIEDWSDSNHLFVKIKDDYVSIVGKGCGTEMEKEEKIDAAYIKLKPQLISLLVQSYRFLPYHRFLFHKKIFHEPSYCAFGYPVINKRKESSGIKTFGSAYYMLPSQDKVFQYYSLNPFTHYVLEFLGKAINIKTEKLEKIKTEHYGLSGGGLWYIIIDFDKDKNEIVSEAFLIGIMTEFRRGKYDCLIANRIEIILKMIQNNEGADFNN
;
A
#
# COMPACT_ATOMS: atom_id res chain seq x y z
N MET A 1 31.25 28.75 15.92
CA MET A 1 30.44 28.10 16.98
C MET A 1 28.98 28.49 16.81
N GLU A 2 28.68 29.77 16.58
CA GLU A 2 27.35 30.25 16.15
C GLU A 2 26.92 29.70 14.77
N GLU A 3 27.76 29.76 13.72
CA GLU A 3 27.40 29.22 12.39
C GLU A 3 27.09 27.70 12.35
N LEU A 4 27.72 26.91 13.23
CA LEU A 4 27.42 25.47 13.32
C LEU A 4 26.06 25.23 13.98
N GLN A 5 25.70 26.09 14.94
CA GLN A 5 24.45 26.01 15.69
C GLN A 5 23.27 26.51 14.85
N GLU A 6 23.48 27.54 14.03
CA GLU A 6 22.48 28.03 13.06
C GLU A 6 22.18 27.00 11.95
N ASN A 7 23.19 26.25 11.49
CA ASN A 7 22.99 25.18 10.51
C ASN A 7 22.20 24.00 11.09
N ASP A 8 22.46 23.61 12.34
CA ASP A 8 21.73 22.53 13.01
C ASP A 8 20.24 22.89 13.24
N GLU A 9 19.95 24.16 13.55
CA GLU A 9 18.57 24.65 13.70
C GLU A 9 17.81 24.69 12.36
N LEU A 10 18.49 25.08 11.28
CA LEU A 10 17.91 25.10 9.94
C LEU A 10 17.61 23.68 9.44
N ASP A 11 18.53 22.74 9.64
CA ASP A 11 18.34 21.34 9.26
C ASP A 11 17.16 20.71 10.01
N ALA A 12 17.07 20.93 11.33
CA ALA A 12 15.94 20.46 12.13
C ALA A 12 14.60 21.05 11.67
N TYR A 13 14.59 22.32 11.26
CA TYR A 13 13.39 22.96 10.71
C TYR A 13 12.97 22.34 9.37
N ILE A 14 13.92 22.11 8.46
CA ILE A 14 13.66 21.46 7.16
C ILE A 14 13.11 20.05 7.38
N ASP A 15 13.71 19.25 8.28
CA ASP A 15 13.26 17.90 8.60
C ASP A 15 11.82 17.88 9.16
N SER A 16 11.45 18.89 9.95
CA SER A 16 10.09 19.05 10.47
C SER A 16 9.07 19.32 9.35
N LEU A 17 9.42 20.15 8.37
CA LEU A 17 8.57 20.42 7.21
C LEU A 17 8.40 19.17 6.33
N ILE A 18 9.48 18.46 6.05
CA ILE A 18 9.46 17.19 5.30
C ILE A 18 8.57 16.16 6.02
N THR A 19 8.74 16.03 7.33
CA THR A 19 7.91 15.14 8.17
C THR A 19 6.43 15.49 8.08
N THR A 20 6.09 16.77 8.06
CA THR A 20 4.71 17.24 7.93
C THR A 20 4.09 16.79 6.60
N GLU A 21 4.84 16.90 5.50
CA GLU A 21 4.39 16.45 4.18
C GLU A 21 4.20 14.92 4.11
N TYR A 22 5.09 14.14 4.73
CA TYR A 22 4.89 12.69 4.87
C TYR A 22 3.60 12.34 5.60
N VAL A 23 3.30 13.01 6.72
CA VAL A 23 2.06 12.79 7.46
C VAL A 23 0.83 13.15 6.62
N LYS A 24 0.88 14.28 5.92
CA LYS A 24 -0.20 14.75 5.03
C LYS A 24 -0.50 13.76 3.91
N LEU A 25 0.51 13.16 3.28
CA LEU A 25 0.30 12.13 2.26
C LEU A 25 -0.40 10.89 2.83
N ILE A 26 -0.01 10.44 4.03
CA ILE A 26 -0.59 9.27 4.69
C ILE A 26 -2.01 9.51 5.18
N GLU A 27 -2.30 10.68 5.75
CA GLU A 27 -3.64 11.04 6.22
C GLU A 27 -4.58 11.45 5.07
N GLY A 28 -4.01 11.86 3.94
CA GLY A 28 -4.70 12.24 2.71
C GLY A 28 -4.64 11.16 1.64
N ASP A 29 -3.94 11.42 0.54
CA ASP A 29 -4.02 10.67 -0.71
C ASP A 29 -3.80 9.16 -0.53
N ILE A 30 -2.74 8.76 0.19
CA ILE A 30 -2.38 7.35 0.38
C ILE A 30 -3.38 6.65 1.29
N GLY A 31 -3.71 7.26 2.43
CA GLY A 31 -4.61 6.67 3.41
C GLY A 31 -6.05 6.56 2.91
N LEU A 32 -6.53 7.58 2.20
CA LEU A 32 -7.92 7.62 1.73
C LEU A 32 -8.19 6.66 0.57
N CYS A 33 -7.20 6.28 -0.23
CA CYS A 33 -7.38 5.25 -1.25
C CYS A 33 -7.04 3.84 -0.77
N THR A 34 -6.44 3.66 0.41
CA THR A 34 -6.07 2.33 0.92
C THR A 34 -7.11 1.87 1.94
N CYS A 35 -7.50 0.60 1.88
CA CYS A 35 -8.46 0.01 2.82
C CYS A 35 -7.89 -1.20 3.57
N GLN A 36 -8.38 -1.41 4.79
CA GLN A 36 -8.28 -2.72 5.44
C GLN A 36 -9.35 -3.65 4.87
N LEU A 37 -8.92 -4.82 4.43
CA LEU A 37 -9.78 -5.93 4.09
C LEU A 37 -9.99 -6.85 5.29
N PHE A 38 -11.26 -7.21 5.48
CA PHE A 38 -11.71 -8.17 6.46
C PHE A 38 -12.26 -9.39 5.75
N LYS A 39 -12.07 -10.57 6.35
CA LYS A 39 -12.71 -11.81 5.91
C LYS A 39 -13.74 -12.26 6.92
N ASN A 40 -14.85 -12.79 6.44
CA ASN A 40 -15.83 -13.47 7.26
C ASN A 40 -16.17 -14.82 6.60
N ASP A 41 -15.92 -15.90 7.33
CA ASP A 41 -16.38 -17.23 6.99
C ASP A 41 -17.76 -17.41 7.63
N LEU A 42 -18.80 -17.27 6.81
CA LEU A 42 -20.19 -17.30 7.25
C LEU A 42 -20.58 -18.67 7.85
N THR A 43 -19.83 -19.73 7.55
CA THR A 43 -20.07 -21.08 8.07
C THR A 43 -19.58 -21.28 9.50
N LYS A 44 -18.60 -20.46 9.94
CA LYS A 44 -17.97 -20.58 11.27
C LYS A 44 -18.57 -19.67 12.33
N GLY A 45 -19.54 -18.82 11.97
CA GLY A 45 -20.23 -17.90 12.88
C GLY A 45 -19.30 -16.90 13.60
N LYS A 46 -18.08 -16.70 13.11
CA LYS A 46 -17.13 -15.71 13.65
C LYS A 46 -17.36 -14.39 12.93
N GLY A 47 -17.36 -13.28 13.65
CA GLY A 47 -17.46 -11.94 13.03
C GLY A 47 -16.28 -11.65 12.09
N ALA A 48 -16.40 -10.58 11.28
CA ALA A 48 -15.37 -10.17 10.34
C ALA A 48 -14.01 -9.93 11.02
N VAL A 49 -12.93 -10.48 10.45
CA VAL A 49 -11.57 -10.40 10.99
C VAL A 49 -10.65 -9.69 9.98
N PRO A 50 -9.88 -8.67 10.40
CA PRO A 50 -8.92 -8.02 9.51
C PRO A 50 -7.84 -9.02 9.10
N PHE A 51 -7.43 -9.02 7.83
CA PHE A 51 -6.44 -9.98 7.35
C PHE A 51 -5.52 -9.47 6.23
N ALA A 52 -5.94 -8.47 5.46
CA ALA A 52 -5.20 -7.95 4.30
C ALA A 52 -5.52 -6.47 4.04
N SER A 53 -4.87 -5.87 3.06
CA SER A 53 -5.09 -4.50 2.61
C SER A 53 -5.49 -4.48 1.13
N GLY A 54 -5.92 -3.32 0.64
CA GLY A 54 -6.19 -3.11 -0.78
C GLY A 54 -6.17 -1.63 -1.13
N VAL A 55 -6.05 -1.31 -2.42
CA VAL A 55 -6.04 0.07 -2.92
C VAL A 55 -7.19 0.29 -3.90
N PHE A 56 -8.04 1.26 -3.62
CA PHE A 56 -9.13 1.69 -4.50
C PHE A 56 -8.63 2.59 -5.62
N VAL A 57 -8.97 2.26 -6.86
CA VAL A 57 -8.50 2.98 -8.05
C VAL A 57 -9.64 3.20 -9.05
N PHE A 58 -9.55 4.29 -9.81
CA PHE A 58 -10.45 4.61 -10.90
C PHE A 58 -9.63 4.68 -12.20
N LEU A 59 -9.94 3.78 -13.13
CA LEU A 59 -9.16 3.58 -14.34
C LEU A 59 -10.11 3.52 -15.55
N GLY A 60 -9.88 4.41 -16.52
CA GLY A 60 -10.85 4.63 -17.61
C GLY A 60 -12.17 5.14 -17.03
N ASN A 61 -13.23 4.31 -17.13
CA ASN A 61 -14.56 4.62 -16.59
C ASN A 61 -15.03 3.62 -15.53
N GLU A 62 -14.10 2.86 -14.96
CA GLU A 62 -14.40 1.71 -14.11
C GLU A 62 -13.64 1.81 -12.78
N PHE A 63 -14.23 1.21 -11.74
CA PHE A 63 -13.70 1.25 -10.38
C PHE A 63 -13.16 -0.12 -9.99
N TYR A 64 -11.97 -0.12 -9.39
CA TYR A 64 -11.28 -1.35 -9.02
C TYR A 64 -10.76 -1.29 -7.59
N LEU A 65 -10.63 -2.46 -6.99
CA LEU A 65 -9.81 -2.70 -5.80
C LEU A 65 -8.60 -3.52 -6.22
N LEU A 66 -7.40 -2.96 -6.06
CA LEU A 66 -6.14 -3.65 -6.31
C LEU A 66 -5.66 -4.33 -5.03
N THR A 67 -5.12 -5.54 -5.13
CA THR A 67 -4.64 -6.33 -4.00
C THR A 67 -3.69 -7.44 -4.48
N ALA A 68 -3.21 -8.30 -3.58
CA ALA A 68 -2.47 -9.51 -3.89
C ALA A 68 -3.42 -10.67 -4.24
N SER A 69 -2.97 -11.65 -5.05
CA SER A 69 -3.80 -12.79 -5.47
C SER A 69 -4.22 -13.67 -4.31
N HIS A 70 -3.30 -14.00 -3.40
CA HIS A 70 -3.64 -14.83 -2.23
C HIS A 70 -4.69 -14.18 -1.31
N VAL A 71 -4.91 -12.87 -1.42
CA VAL A 71 -5.94 -12.15 -0.64
C VAL A 71 -7.34 -12.50 -1.13
N ILE A 72 -7.50 -12.80 -2.43
CA ILE A 72 -8.79 -13.11 -3.06
C ILE A 72 -8.95 -14.60 -3.37
N GLU A 73 -7.96 -15.44 -3.06
CA GLU A 73 -7.97 -16.88 -3.36
C GLU A 73 -9.14 -17.61 -2.69
N ASP A 74 -9.41 -17.29 -1.42
CA ASP A 74 -10.53 -17.87 -0.67
C ASP A 74 -11.87 -17.13 -0.91
N TRP A 75 -11.91 -16.07 -1.72
CA TRP A 75 -13.09 -15.24 -1.90
C TRP A 75 -14.18 -15.98 -2.69
N SER A 76 -15.34 -16.16 -2.06
CA SER A 76 -16.45 -16.96 -2.60
C SER A 76 -17.78 -16.59 -1.94
N ASP A 77 -18.87 -17.24 -2.33
CA ASP A 77 -20.20 -17.03 -1.76
C ASP A 77 -20.29 -17.36 -0.26
N SER A 78 -19.38 -18.18 0.28
CA SER A 78 -19.32 -18.54 1.71
C SER A 78 -18.24 -17.76 2.49
N ASN A 79 -17.26 -17.19 1.78
CA ASN A 79 -16.14 -16.44 2.33
C ASN A 79 -16.09 -15.05 1.70
N HIS A 80 -16.71 -14.09 2.38
CA HIS A 80 -16.85 -12.74 1.83
C HIS A 80 -15.68 -11.85 2.27
N LEU A 81 -15.30 -10.94 1.38
CA LEU A 81 -14.38 -9.84 1.67
C LEU A 81 -15.20 -8.61 2.07
N PHE A 82 -14.75 -7.89 3.09
CA PHE A 82 -15.41 -6.69 3.57
C PHE A 82 -14.41 -5.55 3.73
N VAL A 83 -14.94 -4.33 3.63
CA VAL A 83 -14.30 -3.12 4.13
C VAL A 83 -15.18 -2.49 5.20
N LYS A 84 -14.56 -1.71 6.09
CA LYS A 84 -15.31 -0.97 7.11
C LYS A 84 -15.64 0.43 6.60
N ILE A 85 -16.92 0.80 6.60
CA ILE A 85 -17.40 2.15 6.28
C ILE A 85 -18.07 2.68 7.54
N LYS A 86 -17.48 3.71 8.16
CA LYS A 86 -17.88 4.19 9.50
C LYS A 86 -17.90 3.03 10.51
N ASP A 87 -19.07 2.61 10.98
CA ASP A 87 -19.26 1.53 11.95
C ASP A 87 -19.72 0.21 11.32
N ASP A 88 -20.01 0.20 10.00
CA ASP A 88 -20.55 -0.96 9.29
C ASP A 88 -19.50 -1.69 8.46
N TYR A 89 -19.72 -3.00 8.27
CA TYR A 89 -18.95 -3.81 7.32
C TYR A 89 -19.72 -3.95 6.02
N VAL A 90 -19.11 -3.50 4.94
CA VAL A 90 -19.69 -3.56 3.60
C VAL A 90 -18.97 -4.63 2.79
N SER A 91 -19.72 -5.59 2.26
CA SER A 91 -19.17 -6.66 1.43
C SER A 91 -18.66 -6.10 0.10
N ILE A 92 -17.47 -6.51 -0.29
CA ILE A 92 -16.90 -6.24 -1.60
C ILE A 92 -17.62 -7.11 -2.62
N VAL A 93 -18.23 -6.47 -3.63
CA VAL A 93 -18.99 -7.14 -4.68
C VAL A 93 -18.44 -6.71 -6.03
N GLY A 94 -18.06 -7.70 -6.84
CA GLY A 94 -17.40 -7.44 -8.12
C GLY A 94 -16.99 -8.72 -8.83
N LYS A 95 -16.14 -8.56 -9.86
CA LYS A 95 -15.47 -9.66 -10.56
C LYS A 95 -13.99 -9.64 -10.19
N GLY A 96 -13.53 -10.69 -9.51
CA GLY A 96 -12.12 -10.86 -9.15
C GLY A 96 -11.29 -11.45 -10.28
N CYS A 97 -10.05 -11.02 -10.40
CA CYS A 97 -9.04 -11.63 -11.25
C CYS A 97 -7.70 -11.58 -10.52
N GLY A 98 -7.07 -12.73 -10.36
CA GLY A 98 -5.75 -12.87 -9.75
C GLY A 98 -4.84 -13.72 -10.62
N THR A 99 -3.54 -13.53 -10.44
CA THR A 99 -2.52 -14.42 -11.00
C THR A 99 -2.48 -15.77 -10.27
N GLU A 100 -2.09 -16.81 -11.00
CA GLU A 100 -1.74 -18.12 -10.41
C GLU A 100 -0.30 -18.04 -9.87
N MET A 101 -0.14 -18.03 -8.55
CA MET A 101 1.17 -17.88 -7.91
C MET A 101 2.14 -19.05 -8.19
N GLU A 102 1.63 -20.21 -8.60
CA GLU A 102 2.44 -21.41 -8.89
C GLU A 102 3.28 -21.31 -10.18
N LYS A 103 3.13 -20.23 -10.96
CA LYS A 103 3.95 -19.98 -12.15
C LYS A 103 5.36 -19.52 -11.78
N GLU A 104 6.31 -19.81 -12.66
CA GLU A 104 7.76 -19.53 -12.48
C GLU A 104 8.06 -18.08 -12.09
N GLU A 105 7.22 -17.13 -12.51
CA GLU A 105 7.42 -15.70 -12.28
C GLU A 105 7.07 -15.21 -10.86
N LYS A 106 6.45 -16.05 -10.01
CA LYS A 106 6.07 -15.74 -8.61
C LYS A 106 5.26 -14.43 -8.46
N ILE A 107 4.43 -14.12 -9.46
CA ILE A 107 3.58 -12.93 -9.44
C ILE A 107 2.34 -13.22 -8.59
N ASP A 108 2.07 -12.34 -7.62
CA ASP A 108 0.97 -12.40 -6.68
C ASP A 108 0.18 -11.09 -6.75
N ALA A 109 -0.54 -10.92 -7.85
CA ALA A 109 -1.18 -9.67 -8.23
C ALA A 109 -2.64 -9.89 -8.62
N ALA A 110 -3.55 -9.10 -8.05
CA ALA A 110 -4.97 -9.21 -8.31
C ALA A 110 -5.69 -7.87 -8.35
N TYR A 111 -6.85 -7.89 -8.99
CA TYR A 111 -7.83 -6.82 -8.93
C TYR A 111 -9.25 -7.38 -8.76
N ILE A 112 -10.14 -6.55 -8.23
CA ILE A 112 -11.58 -6.77 -8.25
C ILE A 112 -12.22 -5.59 -8.98
N LYS A 113 -12.89 -5.87 -10.11
CA LYS A 113 -13.74 -4.87 -10.79
C LYS A 113 -15.03 -4.72 -9.99
N LEU A 114 -15.23 -3.55 -9.39
CA LEU A 114 -16.30 -3.29 -8.43
C LEU A 114 -17.63 -3.03 -9.14
N LYS A 115 -18.74 -3.48 -8.55
CA LYS A 115 -20.07 -3.15 -9.08
C LYS A 115 -20.45 -1.69 -8.77
N PRO A 116 -21.11 -0.96 -9.69
CA PRO A 116 -21.48 0.45 -9.51
C PRO A 116 -22.26 0.75 -8.22
N GLN A 117 -23.12 -0.16 -7.76
CA GLN A 117 -23.92 0.04 -6.55
C GLN A 117 -23.05 0.23 -5.30
N LEU A 118 -21.92 -0.49 -5.22
CA LEU A 118 -20.99 -0.44 -4.10
C LEU A 118 -20.24 0.91 -4.05
N ILE A 119 -20.01 1.55 -5.20
CA ILE A 119 -19.21 2.78 -5.30
C ILE A 119 -19.84 3.92 -4.50
N SER A 120 -21.18 4.06 -4.56
CA SER A 120 -21.92 5.08 -3.81
C SER A 120 -21.73 4.99 -2.29
N LEU A 121 -21.44 3.80 -1.76
CA LEU A 121 -21.13 3.59 -0.35
C LEU A 121 -19.65 3.89 -0.06
N LEU A 122 -18.75 3.39 -0.92
CA LEU A 122 -17.30 3.52 -0.73
C LEU A 122 -16.84 4.98 -0.73
N VAL A 123 -17.39 5.83 -1.61
CA VAL A 123 -17.01 7.25 -1.69
C VAL A 123 -17.33 8.07 -0.43
N GLN A 124 -18.10 7.52 0.52
CA GLN A 124 -18.35 8.16 1.81
C GLN A 124 -17.16 8.10 2.76
N SER A 125 -16.18 7.23 2.51
CA SER A 125 -15.02 7.04 3.39
C SER A 125 -13.70 6.86 2.65
N TYR A 126 -13.75 6.55 1.36
CA TYR A 126 -12.58 6.30 0.52
C TYR A 126 -12.55 7.22 -0.70
N ARG A 127 -11.34 7.43 -1.21
CA ARG A 127 -11.08 8.01 -2.53
C ARG A 127 -10.63 6.91 -3.48
N PHE A 128 -10.83 7.13 -4.77
CA PHE A 128 -10.31 6.26 -5.82
C PHE A 128 -9.13 6.94 -6.49
N LEU A 129 -7.97 6.27 -6.48
CA LEU A 129 -6.75 6.79 -7.09
C LEU A 129 -6.90 6.82 -8.62
N PRO A 130 -6.74 7.98 -9.27
CA PRO A 130 -6.81 8.09 -10.73
C PRO A 130 -5.52 7.65 -11.43
N TYR A 131 -5.61 7.33 -12.73
CA TYR A 131 -4.48 6.80 -13.51
C TYR A 131 -3.21 7.68 -13.51
N HIS A 132 -3.34 9.00 -13.50
CA HIS A 132 -2.16 9.90 -13.49
C HIS A 132 -1.33 9.84 -12.20
N ARG A 133 -1.81 9.15 -11.16
CA ARG A 133 -1.08 8.90 -9.90
C ARG A 133 -0.38 7.55 -9.88
N PHE A 134 -0.22 6.91 -11.04
CA PHE A 134 0.57 5.70 -11.24
C PHE A 134 1.89 6.08 -11.89
N LEU A 135 3.00 5.45 -11.46
CA LEU A 135 4.32 5.71 -12.04
C LEU A 135 5.03 4.40 -12.38
N PHE A 136 5.52 4.30 -13.62
CA PHE A 136 6.31 3.15 -14.08
C PHE A 136 7.76 3.34 -13.71
N HIS A 137 8.02 3.16 -12.42
CA HIS A 137 9.26 3.59 -11.80
C HIS A 137 10.40 2.61 -12.05
N LYS A 138 11.29 2.96 -12.97
CA LYS A 138 12.43 2.10 -13.35
C LYS A 138 13.69 2.38 -12.53
N LYS A 139 13.84 3.61 -12.02
CA LYS A 139 15.07 4.03 -11.35
C LYS A 139 14.99 3.71 -9.86
N ILE A 140 15.93 2.92 -9.39
CA ILE A 140 16.08 2.61 -7.97
C ILE A 140 16.88 3.74 -7.34
N PHE A 141 16.26 4.55 -6.49
CA PHE A 141 16.92 5.62 -5.74
C PHE A 141 17.34 5.10 -4.37
N HIS A 142 18.58 5.34 -3.94
CA HIS A 142 19.06 4.97 -2.61
C HIS A 142 18.73 6.03 -1.55
N GLU A 143 17.54 6.61 -1.66
CA GLU A 143 16.96 7.58 -0.74
C GLU A 143 15.60 7.02 -0.26
N PRO A 144 15.10 7.39 0.94
CA PRO A 144 13.88 6.84 1.53
C PRO A 144 12.60 7.38 0.85
N SER A 145 12.57 7.35 -0.48
CA SER A 145 11.46 7.81 -1.33
C SER A 145 10.39 6.73 -1.52
N TYR A 146 10.52 5.56 -0.90
CA TYR A 146 9.57 4.46 -1.03
C TYR A 146 8.77 4.30 0.25
N CYS A 147 7.45 4.32 0.15
CA CYS A 147 6.55 4.08 1.27
C CYS A 147 5.69 2.85 1.04
N ALA A 148 5.89 1.81 1.85
CA ALA A 148 4.94 0.70 1.95
C ALA A 148 3.81 1.08 2.91
N PHE A 149 2.57 1.11 2.43
CA PHE A 149 1.40 1.46 3.23
C PHE A 149 0.31 0.37 3.20
N GLY A 150 -0.19 0.03 4.37
CA GLY A 150 -1.30 -0.91 4.53
C GLY A 150 -1.72 -1.03 5.99
N TYR A 151 -2.51 -2.06 6.30
CA TYR A 151 -3.11 -2.29 7.61
C TYR A 151 -2.65 -3.62 8.21
N PRO A 152 -1.56 -3.63 9.00
CA PRO A 152 -1.13 -4.81 9.73
C PRO A 152 -2.23 -5.30 10.68
N VAL A 153 -2.48 -6.61 10.72
CA VAL A 153 -3.51 -7.26 11.56
C VAL A 153 -3.28 -7.01 13.05
N ILE A 154 -2.03 -6.79 13.46
CA ILE A 154 -1.66 -6.46 14.83
C ILE A 154 -2.10 -5.05 15.25
N ASN A 155 -2.28 -4.15 14.29
CA ASN A 155 -2.60 -2.75 14.53
C ASN A 155 -4.11 -2.58 14.57
N LYS A 156 -4.71 -3.18 15.61
CA LYS A 156 -6.15 -3.13 15.85
C LYS A 156 -6.47 -2.91 17.32
N ARG A 157 -7.63 -2.30 17.55
CA ARG A 157 -8.22 -2.09 18.87
C ARG A 157 -9.67 -2.52 18.83
N LYS A 158 -10.12 -3.26 19.86
CA LYS A 158 -11.53 -3.59 20.03
C LYS A 158 -12.26 -2.38 20.60
N GLU A 159 -13.40 -2.05 20.01
CA GLU A 159 -14.30 -0.95 20.40
C GLU A 159 -15.74 -1.47 20.48
N SER A 160 -16.66 -0.64 20.97
CA SER A 160 -18.08 -1.01 21.07
C SER A 160 -18.72 -1.28 19.71
N SER A 161 -18.30 -0.54 18.67
CA SER A 161 -18.74 -0.73 17.27
C SER A 161 -17.91 -1.78 16.49
N GLY A 162 -17.16 -2.63 17.19
CA GLY A 162 -16.41 -3.74 16.58
C GLY A 162 -14.91 -3.56 16.64
N ILE A 163 -14.21 -3.67 15.51
CA ILE A 163 -12.76 -3.57 15.44
C ILE A 163 -12.40 -2.25 14.76
N LYS A 164 -11.51 -1.48 15.38
CA LYS A 164 -10.83 -0.34 14.78
C LYS A 164 -9.43 -0.78 14.35
N THR A 165 -9.05 -0.49 13.12
CA THR A 165 -7.72 -0.81 12.58
C THR A 165 -6.95 0.46 12.29
N PHE A 166 -5.62 0.36 12.29
CA PHE A 166 -4.74 1.49 12.06
C PHE A 166 -3.76 1.17 10.94
N GLY A 167 -3.68 2.06 9.96
CA GLY A 167 -2.70 1.97 8.88
C GLY A 167 -1.28 2.12 9.40
N SER A 168 -0.31 1.65 8.64
CA SER A 168 1.11 1.79 8.93
C SER A 168 1.86 2.09 7.66
N ALA A 169 2.68 3.14 7.74
CA ALA A 169 3.58 3.58 6.68
C ALA A 169 5.01 3.20 7.06
N TYR A 170 5.72 2.57 6.13
CA TYR A 170 7.15 2.27 6.27
C TYR A 170 7.90 2.94 5.13
N TYR A 171 8.72 3.93 5.48
CA TYR A 171 9.64 4.60 4.56
C TYR A 171 10.93 3.80 4.48
N MET A 172 11.28 3.39 3.27
CA MET A 172 12.22 2.30 3.07
C MET A 172 13.19 2.57 1.92
N LEU A 173 14.33 1.88 2.00
CA LEU A 173 15.30 1.82 0.93
C LEU A 173 15.08 0.58 0.08
N PRO A 174 15.38 0.65 -1.22
CA PRO A 174 15.38 -0.52 -2.09
C PRO A 174 16.54 -1.46 -1.73
N SER A 175 16.29 -2.76 -1.87
CA SER A 175 17.30 -3.80 -1.67
C SER A 175 18.30 -3.88 -2.80
N GLN A 176 19.49 -4.37 -2.47
CA GLN A 176 20.57 -4.64 -3.43
C GLN A 176 20.26 -5.84 -4.35
N ASP A 177 20.84 -5.86 -5.56
CA ASP A 177 20.65 -6.90 -6.59
C ASP A 177 20.85 -8.35 -6.08
N LYS A 178 21.79 -8.54 -5.15
CA LYS A 178 22.05 -9.86 -4.53
C LYS A 178 20.82 -10.46 -3.84
N VAL A 179 19.89 -9.62 -3.38
CA VAL A 179 18.65 -10.05 -2.72
C VAL A 179 17.69 -10.64 -3.75
N PHE A 180 17.57 -10.00 -4.92
CA PHE A 180 16.80 -10.54 -6.04
C PHE A 180 17.32 -11.91 -6.49
N GLN A 181 18.64 -12.03 -6.65
CA GLN A 181 19.29 -13.29 -7.04
C GLN A 181 19.05 -14.39 -6.00
N TYR A 182 19.25 -14.08 -4.71
CA TYR A 182 19.07 -15.04 -3.61
C TYR A 182 17.65 -15.60 -3.55
N TYR A 183 16.65 -14.75 -3.79
CA TYR A 183 15.23 -15.11 -3.72
C TYR A 183 14.61 -15.52 -5.06
N SER A 184 15.42 -15.56 -6.12
CA SER A 184 15.00 -15.81 -7.51
C SER A 184 13.82 -14.91 -7.89
N LEU A 185 13.97 -13.61 -7.69
CA LEU A 185 12.98 -12.58 -8.03
C LEU A 185 13.46 -11.81 -9.27
N ASN A 186 12.52 -11.44 -10.13
CA ASN A 186 12.79 -10.66 -11.32
C ASN A 186 12.58 -9.15 -11.04
N PRO A 187 13.59 -8.29 -11.20
CA PRO A 187 13.47 -6.84 -10.95
C PRO A 187 12.53 -6.12 -11.93
N PHE A 188 12.16 -6.74 -13.06
CA PHE A 188 11.16 -6.23 -13.99
C PHE A 188 9.72 -6.54 -13.59
N THR A 189 9.50 -7.36 -12.56
CA THR A 189 8.17 -7.69 -12.04
C THR A 189 8.01 -7.43 -10.55
N HIS A 190 9.12 -7.16 -9.84
CA HIS A 190 9.15 -6.98 -8.40
C HIS A 190 9.89 -5.71 -7.99
N TYR A 191 9.42 -5.12 -6.90
CA TYR A 191 10.24 -4.30 -6.00
C TYR A 191 10.58 -5.11 -4.76
N VAL A 192 11.80 -4.92 -4.26
CA VAL A 192 12.27 -5.52 -3.01
C VAL A 192 12.86 -4.41 -2.16
N LEU A 193 12.38 -4.26 -0.94
CA LEU A 193 12.74 -3.17 -0.03
C LEU A 193 13.38 -3.74 1.24
N GLU A 194 14.42 -3.08 1.73
CA GLU A 194 15.17 -3.52 2.91
C GLU A 194 14.34 -3.38 4.18
N PHE A 195 14.19 -4.48 4.92
CA PHE A 195 13.40 -4.48 6.15
C PHE A 195 14.24 -4.94 7.35
N LEU A 196 14.84 -3.99 8.06
CA LEU A 196 15.80 -4.26 9.13
C LEU A 196 15.15 -4.64 10.48
N GLY A 197 13.82 -4.74 10.56
CA GLY A 197 13.08 -5.06 11.78
C GLY A 197 13.12 -3.97 12.87
N LYS A 198 13.79 -2.85 12.60
CA LYS A 198 13.81 -1.62 13.41
C LYS A 198 13.70 -0.42 12.48
N ALA A 199 13.02 0.62 12.93
CA ALA A 199 12.91 1.89 12.20
C ALA A 199 12.84 3.06 13.18
N ILE A 200 13.18 4.25 12.69
CA ILE A 200 12.95 5.50 13.41
C ILE A 200 11.47 5.84 13.26
N ASN A 201 10.79 6.03 14.38
CA ASN A 201 9.41 6.48 14.38
C ASN A 201 9.39 7.99 14.08
N ILE A 202 8.77 8.37 12.98
CA ILE A 202 8.75 9.76 12.48
C ILE A 202 8.15 10.75 13.50
N LYS A 203 7.21 10.31 14.35
CA LYS A 203 6.58 11.19 15.34
C LYS A 203 7.36 11.33 16.64
N THR A 204 8.11 10.29 17.02
CA THR A 204 8.81 10.25 18.31
C THR A 204 10.32 10.37 18.18
N GLU A 205 10.85 10.31 16.95
CA GLU A 205 12.27 10.29 16.58
C GLU A 205 13.08 9.15 17.25
N LYS A 206 12.39 8.16 17.81
CA LYS A 206 13.02 7.03 18.51
C LYS A 206 13.18 5.86 17.58
N LEU A 207 14.35 5.20 17.69
CA LEU A 207 14.57 3.90 17.09
C LEU A 207 13.70 2.85 17.82
N GLU A 208 12.72 2.31 17.11
CA GLU A 208 11.76 1.36 17.63
C GLU A 208 11.86 0.02 16.89
N LYS A 209 11.62 -1.08 17.60
CA LYS A 209 11.49 -2.40 16.97
C LYS A 209 10.14 -2.45 16.28
N ILE A 210 10.14 -2.77 14.99
CA ILE A 210 8.89 -2.96 14.26
C ILE A 210 8.30 -4.29 14.73
N LYS A 211 7.05 -4.30 15.17
CA LYS A 211 6.36 -5.55 15.51
C LYS A 211 6.19 -6.36 14.23
N THR A 212 6.87 -7.50 14.17
CA THR A 212 7.22 -8.16 12.91
C THR A 212 6.14 -9.11 12.35
N GLU A 213 4.92 -9.07 12.88
CA GLU A 213 3.76 -9.76 12.31
C GLU A 213 3.13 -8.89 11.22
N HIS A 214 3.79 -8.84 10.05
CA HIS A 214 3.37 -8.07 8.88
C HIS A 214 2.15 -8.64 8.14
N TYR A 215 1.52 -9.69 8.68
CA TYR A 215 0.23 -10.15 8.21
C TYR A 215 -0.73 -8.96 8.15
N GLY A 216 -1.42 -8.77 7.03
CA GLY A 216 -2.28 -7.62 6.79
C GLY A 216 -1.74 -6.56 5.84
N LEU A 217 -0.42 -6.47 5.63
CA LEU A 217 0.16 -5.53 4.67
C LEU A 217 -0.04 -5.96 3.21
N SER A 218 -0.18 -7.25 2.96
CA SER A 218 -0.45 -7.81 1.63
C SER A 218 -1.69 -7.16 1.01
N GLY A 219 -1.56 -6.75 -0.26
CA GLY A 219 -2.52 -5.95 -1.00
C GLY A 219 -2.42 -4.44 -0.78
N GLY A 220 -1.62 -3.97 0.18
CA GLY A 220 -1.35 -2.55 0.39
C GLY A 220 -0.54 -1.93 -0.74
N GLY A 221 -0.54 -0.60 -0.84
CA GLY A 221 0.20 0.11 -1.88
C GLY A 221 1.69 0.28 -1.54
N LEU A 222 2.54 0.11 -2.55
CA LEU A 222 3.89 0.63 -2.56
C LEU A 222 3.92 1.95 -3.33
N TRP A 223 4.35 3.00 -2.65
CA TRP A 223 4.31 4.37 -3.13
C TRP A 223 5.72 4.90 -3.36
N TYR A 224 5.90 5.64 -4.46
CA TYR A 224 7.06 6.51 -4.66
C TYR A 224 6.68 7.94 -4.29
N ILE A 225 7.43 8.54 -3.39
CA ILE A 225 7.16 9.87 -2.85
C ILE A 225 8.22 10.84 -3.37
N ILE A 226 7.74 11.96 -3.90
CA ILE A 226 8.54 13.10 -4.33
C ILE A 226 8.24 14.23 -3.37
N ILE A 227 9.28 14.81 -2.79
CA ILE A 227 9.20 16.02 -1.98
C ILE A 227 10.11 17.04 -2.64
N ASP A 228 9.58 18.21 -2.96
CA ASP A 228 10.31 19.28 -3.62
C ASP A 228 9.89 20.65 -3.06
N PHE A 229 10.69 21.67 -3.33
CA PHE A 229 10.36 23.05 -3.00
C PHE A 229 9.73 23.76 -4.20
N ASP A 230 8.46 24.10 -4.07
CA ASP A 230 7.75 24.91 -5.07
C ASP A 230 8.15 26.37 -4.89
N LYS A 231 9.00 26.87 -5.80
CA LYS A 231 9.50 28.25 -5.78
C LYS A 231 8.40 29.28 -5.97
N ASP A 232 7.35 28.96 -6.72
CA ASP A 232 6.27 29.90 -7.03
C ASP A 232 5.35 30.08 -5.82
N LYS A 233 5.15 29.01 -5.05
CA LYS A 233 4.37 29.03 -3.81
C LYS A 233 5.19 29.29 -2.56
N ASN A 234 6.52 29.23 -2.67
CA ASN A 234 7.46 29.35 -1.55
C ASN A 234 7.13 28.35 -0.42
N GLU A 235 6.84 27.10 -0.79
CA GLU A 235 6.47 26.03 0.14
C GLU A 235 7.05 24.67 -0.29
N ILE A 236 7.19 23.75 0.65
CA ILE A 236 7.48 22.34 0.33
C ILE A 236 6.19 21.69 -0.16
N VAL A 237 6.27 21.03 -1.30
CA VAL A 237 5.18 20.25 -1.90
C VAL A 237 5.56 18.78 -1.96
N SER A 238 4.56 17.92 -1.89
CA SER A 238 4.76 16.48 -1.93
C SER A 238 3.74 15.79 -2.85
N GLU A 239 4.22 14.76 -3.54
CA GLU A 239 3.42 13.90 -4.38
C GLU A 239 3.71 12.43 -4.11
N ALA A 240 2.69 11.59 -4.23
CA ALA A 240 2.80 10.15 -4.07
C ALA A 240 2.22 9.42 -5.28
N PHE A 241 3.03 8.52 -5.85
CA PHE A 241 2.66 7.70 -6.99
C PHE A 241 2.62 6.23 -6.60
N LEU A 242 1.54 5.53 -6.97
CA LEU A 242 1.46 4.08 -6.78
C LEU A 242 2.38 3.41 -7.80
N ILE A 243 3.38 2.68 -7.31
CA ILE A 243 4.36 1.96 -8.15
C ILE A 243 4.23 0.45 -8.03
N GLY A 244 3.58 -0.05 -6.98
CA GLY A 244 3.39 -1.48 -6.79
C GLY A 244 2.34 -1.84 -5.76
N ILE A 245 2.06 -3.14 -5.65
CA ILE A 245 1.20 -3.72 -4.61
C ILE A 245 2.04 -4.65 -3.76
N MET A 246 2.02 -4.44 -2.44
CA MET A 246 2.72 -5.26 -1.45
C MET A 246 2.15 -6.67 -1.46
N THR A 247 3.02 -7.69 -1.46
CA THR A 247 2.57 -9.09 -1.53
C THR A 247 3.00 -9.87 -0.31
N GLU A 248 4.27 -9.80 0.04
CA GLU A 248 4.80 -10.62 1.12
C GLU A 248 5.97 -9.95 1.86
N PHE A 249 6.23 -10.51 3.03
CA PHE A 249 7.41 -10.23 3.83
C PHE A 249 8.21 -11.53 3.96
N ARG A 250 9.49 -11.50 3.58
CA ARG A 250 10.37 -12.66 3.71
C ARG A 250 11.36 -12.43 4.84
N ARG A 251 11.47 -13.43 5.72
CA ARG A 251 12.55 -13.52 6.71
C ARG A 251 13.59 -14.55 6.29
N GLY A 252 14.85 -14.29 6.56
CA GLY A 252 15.92 -15.26 6.33
C GLY A 252 17.29 -14.61 6.25
N LYS A 253 18.01 -14.87 5.15
CA LYS A 253 19.31 -14.23 4.92
C LYS A 253 19.18 -12.72 4.70
N TYR A 254 18.10 -12.28 4.04
CA TYR A 254 17.79 -10.88 3.79
C TYR A 254 16.33 -10.63 4.14
N ASP A 255 16.08 -10.00 5.29
CA ASP A 255 14.73 -9.60 5.67
C ASP A 255 14.27 -8.46 4.74
N CYS A 256 13.18 -8.67 4.02
CA CYS A 256 12.72 -7.74 2.99
C CYS A 256 11.20 -7.76 2.81
N LEU A 257 10.66 -6.62 2.39
CA LEU A 257 9.30 -6.52 1.86
C LEU A 257 9.32 -6.58 0.34
N ILE A 258 8.35 -7.29 -0.22
CA ILE A 258 8.23 -7.52 -1.66
C ILE A 258 6.91 -6.95 -2.13
N ALA A 259 6.95 -6.31 -3.30
CA ALA A 259 5.78 -5.85 -4.01
C ALA A 259 5.86 -6.26 -5.48
N ASN A 260 4.72 -6.58 -6.09
CA ASN A 260 4.64 -6.67 -7.54
C ASN A 260 4.50 -5.27 -8.14
N ARG A 261 5.20 -5.07 -9.26
CA ARG A 261 5.15 -3.84 -10.06
C ARG A 261 3.74 -3.56 -10.55
N ILE A 262 3.30 -2.30 -10.45
CA ILE A 262 1.92 -1.91 -10.76
C ILE A 262 1.57 -2.12 -12.23
N GLU A 263 2.57 -2.08 -13.12
CA GLU A 263 2.46 -2.37 -14.55
C GLU A 263 1.81 -3.72 -14.82
N ILE A 264 2.04 -4.71 -13.95
CA ILE A 264 1.47 -6.05 -14.07
C ILE A 264 -0.06 -5.98 -13.96
N ILE A 265 -0.57 -5.37 -12.89
CA ILE A 265 -2.02 -5.27 -12.64
C ILE A 265 -2.68 -4.41 -13.71
N LEU A 266 -2.06 -3.29 -14.08
CA LEU A 266 -2.57 -2.43 -15.14
C LEU A 266 -2.67 -3.20 -16.47
N LYS A 267 -1.66 -4.00 -16.81
CA LYS A 267 -1.68 -4.84 -18.01
C LYS A 267 -2.74 -5.93 -17.94
N MET A 268 -2.95 -6.54 -16.77
CA MET A 268 -4.03 -7.50 -16.54
C MET A 268 -5.40 -6.86 -16.80
N ILE A 269 -5.64 -5.67 -16.25
CA ILE A 269 -6.91 -4.94 -16.44
C ILE A 269 -7.12 -4.59 -17.93
N GLN A 270 -6.09 -4.06 -18.61
CA GLN A 270 -6.16 -3.75 -20.04
C GLN A 270 -6.53 -4.98 -20.87
N ASN A 271 -5.86 -6.10 -20.62
CA ASN A 271 -6.05 -7.32 -21.41
C ASN A 271 -7.41 -7.99 -21.13
N ASN A 272 -7.85 -8.02 -19.86
CA ASN A 272 -9.03 -8.77 -19.44
C ASN A 272 -10.33 -7.97 -19.52
N GLU A 273 -10.27 -6.65 -19.32
CA GLU A 273 -11.43 -5.76 -19.30
C GLU A 273 -11.48 -4.83 -20.52
N GLY A 274 -10.46 -4.85 -21.39
CA GLY A 274 -10.40 -3.98 -22.57
C GLY A 274 -10.28 -2.49 -22.23
N ALA A 275 -9.75 -2.16 -21.06
CA ALA A 275 -9.71 -0.79 -20.57
C ALA A 275 -8.65 0.05 -21.30
N ASP A 276 -9.01 1.27 -21.69
CA ASP A 276 -8.08 2.32 -22.11
C ASP A 276 -7.97 3.37 -21.00
N PHE A 277 -6.75 3.64 -20.56
CA PHE A 277 -6.47 4.55 -19.45
C PHE A 277 -6.11 5.97 -19.91
N ASN A 278 -6.00 6.20 -21.22
CA ASN A 278 -5.55 7.48 -21.79
C ASN A 278 -6.68 8.50 -22.04
N ASN A 279 -7.89 8.26 -21.51
CA ASN A 279 -9.02 9.18 -21.61
C ASN A 279 -9.10 10.13 -20.41
#